data_AF-A0A3D2U1Y4-F1
#
_entry.id   AF-A0A3D2U1Y4-F1
#
_cell.length_a   1.000
_cell.length_b   1.000
_cell.length_c   1.000
_cell.angle_alpha   90.00
_cell.angle_beta   90.00
_cell.angle_gamma   90.00
#
_symmetry.space_group_name_H-M   'P 1'
#
loop_
_entity.id
_entity.type
_entity.pdbx_description
1 polymer ?
#
loop_
_entity_poly.entity_id
_entity_poly.type
_entity_poly.pdbx_seq_one_letter_code
_entity_poly.pdbx_strand_id
1 'polypeptide(L)'
;MMIHLSQLTGFVLPVAGWVVPIILWQLKKDMSETVDRHGRVVTNWIITEFILGICCFSLAGFLIGIPLFFGLLAVGVVFPVIGGIKANNGELWPYPMTIKFLAEREEPTGHYGANPGDAVAPGEAGAPDDQQAG
;
A
#
# COMPACT_ATOMS: atom_id res chain seq x y z
N MET A 1 5.34 5.85 -3.61
CA MET A 1 4.96 6.95 -4.52
C MET A 1 4.74 6.50 -5.98
N MET A 2 5.77 6.09 -6.73
CA MET A 2 5.67 5.88 -8.20
C MET A 2 4.59 4.88 -8.67
N ILE A 3 4.42 3.75 -7.96
CA ILE A 3 3.41 2.74 -8.34
C ILE A 3 1.99 3.32 -8.28
N HIS A 4 1.68 4.16 -7.29
CA HIS A 4 0.37 4.81 -7.19
C HIS A 4 0.15 5.81 -8.33
N LEU A 5 1.10 6.73 -8.55
CA LEU A 5 0.94 7.76 -9.59
C LEU A 5 0.91 7.18 -11.00
N SER A 6 1.52 6.02 -11.22
CA SER A 6 1.48 5.36 -12.53
C SER A 6 0.06 4.96 -12.98
N GLN A 7 -0.91 4.88 -12.06
CA GLN A 7 -2.32 4.66 -12.40
C GLN A 7 -2.93 5.80 -13.21
N LEU A 8 -2.43 7.03 -13.05
CA LEU A 8 -2.91 8.21 -13.78
C LEU A 8 -2.54 8.19 -15.27
N THR A 9 -1.70 7.25 -15.72
CA THR A 9 -1.47 7.01 -17.15
C THR A 9 -2.75 6.63 -17.90
N GLY A 10 -3.77 6.15 -17.17
CA GLY A 10 -5.13 5.90 -17.67
C GLY A 10 -5.79 7.11 -18.33
N PHE A 11 -5.43 8.34 -17.94
CA PHE A 11 -6.00 9.56 -18.52
C PHE A 11 -5.49 9.87 -19.93
N VAL A 12 -4.34 9.32 -20.31
CA VAL A 12 -3.79 9.45 -21.67
C VAL A 12 -4.21 8.25 -22.51
N LEU A 13 -4.06 7.04 -21.94
CA LEU A 13 -4.46 5.78 -22.56
C LEU A 13 -5.19 4.94 -21.51
N PRO A 14 -6.52 4.73 -21.63
CA PRO A 14 -7.33 4.08 -20.59
C PRO A 14 -6.75 2.75 -20.08
N VAL A 15 -6.25 1.92 -21.00
CA VAL A 15 -5.66 0.62 -20.68
C VAL A 15 -4.29 0.74 -19.97
N ALA A 16 -3.54 1.81 -20.24
CA ALA A 16 -2.23 2.02 -19.61
C ALA A 16 -2.34 2.22 -18.09
N GLY A 17 -3.43 2.82 -17.61
CA GLY A 17 -3.70 3.02 -16.18
C GLY A 17 -3.86 1.72 -15.37
N TRP A 18 -4.08 0.60 -16.05
CA TRP A 18 -4.11 -0.74 -15.44
C TRP A 18 -2.81 -1.48 -15.65
N VAL A 19 -2.26 -1.43 -16.86
CA VAL A 19 -1.10 -2.25 -17.26
C VAL A 19 0.21 -1.72 -16.68
N VAL A 20 0.45 -0.41 -16.77
CA VAL A 20 1.69 0.23 -16.31
C VAL A 20 1.97 -0.01 -14.82
N PRO A 21 1.04 0.25 -13.88
CA PRO A 21 1.28 -0.01 -12.45
C PRO A 21 1.58 -1.48 -12.15
N ILE A 22 0.91 -2.43 -12.82
CA ILE A 22 1.14 -3.86 -12.62
C ILE A 22 2.53 -4.24 -13.13
N ILE A 23 2.91 -3.83 -14.33
CA ILE A 23 4.26 -4.08 -14.86
C ILE A 23 5.32 -3.46 -13.95
N LEU A 24 5.12 -2.20 -13.54
CA LEU A 24 6.06 -1.50 -12.66
C LEU A 24 6.23 -2.22 -11.32
N TRP A 25 5.14 -2.73 -10.74
CA TRP A 25 5.20 -3.57 -9.56
C TRP A 25 5.96 -4.87 -9.82
N GLN A 26 5.62 -5.62 -10.89
CA GLN A 26 6.28 -6.90 -11.19
C GLN A 26 7.80 -6.76 -11.41
N LEU A 27 8.25 -5.66 -12.01
CA LEU A 27 9.68 -5.39 -12.21
C LEU A 27 10.43 -5.01 -10.94
N LYS A 28 9.74 -4.49 -9.92
CA LYS A 28 10.37 -3.92 -8.72
C LYS A 28 10.00 -4.63 -7.42
N LYS A 29 9.05 -5.56 -7.42
CA LYS A 29 8.57 -6.25 -6.22
C LYS A 29 9.68 -6.98 -5.46
N ASP A 30 10.66 -7.50 -6.17
CA ASP A 30 11.77 -8.27 -5.57
C ASP A 30 12.89 -7.35 -5.05
N MET A 31 12.81 -6.04 -5.26
CA MET A 31 13.80 -5.06 -4.78
C MET A 31 13.56 -4.62 -3.34
N SER A 32 12.31 -4.64 -2.86
CA SER A 32 11.96 -4.18 -1.52
C SER A 32 10.58 -4.71 -1.12
N GLU A 33 10.46 -5.20 0.11
CA GLU A 33 9.18 -5.59 0.70
C GLU A 33 8.19 -4.42 0.75
N THR A 34 8.67 -3.19 0.96
CA THR A 34 7.83 -1.99 0.89
C THR A 34 7.22 -1.81 -0.50
N VAL A 35 8.01 -2.02 -1.55
CA VAL A 35 7.52 -1.91 -2.94
C VAL A 35 6.51 -3.01 -3.24
N ASP A 36 6.76 -4.25 -2.79
CA ASP A 36 5.80 -5.35 -2.96
C ASP A 36 4.46 -5.05 -2.27
N ARG A 37 4.49 -4.55 -1.03
CA ARG A 37 3.29 -4.20 -0.27
C ARG A 37 2.44 -3.13 -0.96
N HIS A 38 3.05 -2.03 -1.39
CA HIS A 38 2.33 -0.97 -2.12
C HIS A 38 1.81 -1.46 -3.47
N GLY A 39 2.56 -2.34 -4.15
CA GLY A 39 2.11 -2.95 -5.39
C GLY A 39 0.91 -3.88 -5.23
N ARG A 40 0.82 -4.62 -4.13
CA ARG A 40 -0.36 -5.44 -3.80
C ARG A 40 -1.60 -4.57 -3.56
N VAL A 41 -1.47 -3.46 -2.83
CA VAL A 41 -2.57 -2.50 -2.62
C VAL A 41 -3.07 -1.96 -3.95
N VAL A 42 -2.16 -1.49 -4.81
CA VAL A 42 -2.51 -0.93 -6.13
C VAL A 42 -3.14 -2.00 -7.02
N THR A 43 -2.65 -3.24 -6.98
CA THR A 43 -3.22 -4.35 -7.75
C THR A 43 -4.62 -4.70 -7.28
N ASN A 44 -4.85 -4.78 -5.96
CA ASN A 44 -6.18 -5.00 -5.40
C ASN A 44 -7.16 -3.91 -5.85
N TRP A 45 -6.72 -2.64 -5.87
CA TRP A 45 -7.54 -1.54 -6.38
C TRP A 45 -7.86 -1.69 -7.87
N ILE A 46 -6.88 -1.96 -8.73
CA ILE A 46 -7.11 -2.12 -10.18
C ILE A 46 -8.16 -3.19 -10.45
N ILE A 47 -8.06 -4.34 -9.77
CA ILE A 47 -9.03 -5.42 -9.93
C ILE A 47 -10.42 -4.97 -9.44
N THR A 48 -10.48 -4.28 -8.31
CA THR A 48 -11.74 -3.75 -7.76
C THR A 48 -12.37 -2.72 -8.69
N GLU A 49 -11.61 -1.74 -9.14
CA GLU A 49 -12.03 -0.69 -10.07
C GLU A 49 -12.55 -1.29 -11.37
N PHE A 50 -11.87 -2.30 -11.91
CA PHE A 50 -12.31 -3.01 -13.11
C PHE A 50 -13.67 -3.70 -12.92
N ILE A 51 -13.86 -4.40 -11.80
CA ILE A 51 -15.15 -5.04 -11.47
C ILE A 51 -16.26 -3.99 -11.33
N LEU A 52 -16.00 -2.91 -10.58
CA LEU A 52 -16.95 -1.82 -10.41
C LEU A 52 -17.27 -1.13 -11.74
N GLY A 53 -16.30 -1.01 -12.64
CA GLY A 53 -16.48 -0.48 -13.99
C GLY A 53 -17.44 -1.33 -14.82
N ILE A 54 -17.29 -2.67 -14.78
CA ILE A 54 -18.23 -3.60 -15.45
C ILE A 54 -19.64 -3.48 -14.86
N CYS A 55 -19.77 -3.36 -13.53
CA CYS A 55 -21.06 -3.15 -12.89
C CYS A 55 -21.69 -1.82 -13.33
N CYS A 56 -20.94 -0.72 -13.30
CA CYS A 56 -21.45 0.60 -13.73
C CYS A 56 -21.87 0.59 -15.20
N PHE A 57 -21.08 -0.04 -16.08
CA PHE A 57 -21.41 -0.20 -17.50
C PHE A 57 -22.70 -1.00 -17.70
N SER A 58 -22.86 -2.11 -16.97
CA SER A 58 -24.08 -2.93 -17.02
C SER A 58 -25.32 -2.15 -16.54
N LEU A 59 -25.16 -1.30 -15.52
CA LEU A 59 -26.23 -0.45 -14.98
C LEU A 59 -26.49 0.81 -15.84
N ALA A 60 -25.63 1.15 -16.80
CA ALA A 60 -25.78 2.34 -17.63
C ALA A 60 -27.06 2.30 -18.48
N GLY A 61 -27.53 1.10 -18.86
CA GLY A 61 -28.82 0.90 -19.54
C GLY A 61 -30.03 1.39 -18.74
N PHE A 62 -29.91 1.52 -17.42
CA PHE A 62 -30.94 2.04 -16.52
C PHE A 62 -30.72 3.53 -16.16
N LEU A 63 -29.81 4.23 -16.85
CA LEU A 63 -29.37 5.62 -16.59
C LEU A 63 -28.71 5.87 -15.21
N ILE A 64 -28.87 4.97 -14.25
CA ILE A 64 -28.25 5.03 -12.91
C ILE A 64 -26.74 4.74 -12.98
N GLY A 65 -26.29 3.96 -13.96
CA GLY A 65 -24.85 3.65 -14.13
C GLY A 65 -24.00 4.87 -14.48
N ILE A 66 -24.58 5.92 -15.09
CA ILE A 66 -23.86 7.12 -15.54
C ILE A 66 -23.27 7.92 -14.35
N PRO A 67 -24.06 8.37 -13.36
CA PRO A 67 -23.50 9.09 -12.21
C PRO A 67 -22.53 8.23 -11.39
N LEU A 68 -22.78 6.92 -11.28
CA LEU A 68 -21.86 5.99 -10.60
C LEU A 68 -20.51 5.90 -11.31
N PHE A 69 -20.51 5.88 -12.65
CA PHE A 69 -19.28 5.85 -13.43
C PHE A 69 -18.42 7.10 -13.22
N PHE A 70 -19.02 8.30 -13.19
CA PHE A 70 -18.29 9.53 -12.86
C PHE A 70 -17.74 9.52 -11.43
N GLY A 71 -18.50 9.00 -10.48
CA GLY A 71 -18.01 8.78 -9.11
C GLY A 71 -16.79 7.86 -9.08
N LEU A 72 -16.84 6.75 -9.84
CA LEU A 72 -15.73 5.81 -9.97
C LEU A 72 -14.48 6.48 -10.57
N LEU A 73 -14.63 7.27 -11.63
CA LEU A 73 -13.52 8.03 -12.21
C LEU A 73 -12.89 9.00 -11.22
N ALA A 74 -13.70 9.69 -10.41
CA ALA A 74 -13.21 10.62 -9.41
C ALA A 74 -12.37 9.90 -8.34
N VAL A 75 -12.83 8.77 -7.79
CA VAL A 75 -12.05 7.99 -6.82
C VAL A 75 -10.81 7.35 -7.45
N GLY A 76 -10.89 6.96 -8.73
CA GLY A 76 -9.76 6.48 -9.54
C GLY A 76 -8.64 7.52 -9.72
N VAL A 77 -8.91 8.81 -9.51
CA VAL A 77 -7.87 9.86 -9.40
C VAL A 77 -7.42 10.04 -7.96
N VAL A 78 -8.39 10.24 -7.06
CA VAL A 78 -8.13 10.66 -5.67
C VAL A 78 -7.32 9.61 -4.92
N PHE A 79 -7.64 8.33 -5.08
CA PHE A 79 -6.96 7.27 -4.34
C PHE A 79 -5.48 7.10 -4.76
N PRO A 80 -5.12 7.04 -6.05
CA PRO A 80 -3.72 7.11 -6.49
C PRO A 80 -2.95 8.32 -5.97
N VAL A 81 -3.56 9.50 -5.91
CA VAL A 81 -2.90 10.70 -5.38
C VAL A 81 -2.63 10.57 -3.88
N ILE A 82 -3.64 10.21 -3.09
CA ILE A 82 -3.49 10.03 -1.62
C ILE A 82 -2.51 8.89 -1.31
N GLY A 83 -2.65 7.76 -2.00
CA GLY A 83 -1.75 6.61 -1.86
C GLY A 83 -0.32 6.96 -2.22
N GLY A 84 -0.12 7.77 -3.27
CA GLY A 84 1.17 8.33 -3.63
C GLY A 84 1.79 9.12 -2.49
N ILE A 85 1.06 10.13 -1.98
CA ILE A 85 1.49 11.01 -0.89
C ILE A 85 1.84 10.20 0.35
N LYS A 86 0.97 9.29 0.78
CA LYS A 86 1.21 8.45 1.96
C LYS A 86 2.40 7.51 1.78
N ALA A 87 2.55 6.93 0.60
CA ALA A 87 3.71 6.11 0.28
C ALA A 87 5.03 6.92 0.23
N ASN A 88 4.99 8.24 0.06
CA ASN A 88 6.17 9.10 0.20
C ASN A 88 6.52 9.39 1.66
N ASN A 89 5.53 9.33 2.55
CA ASN A 89 5.73 9.41 3.99
C ASN A 89 6.09 8.05 4.63
N GLY A 90 6.23 6.98 3.82
CA GLY A 90 6.48 5.62 4.31
C GLY A 90 5.25 4.88 4.82
N GLU A 91 4.06 5.47 4.70
CA GLU A 91 2.81 4.87 5.18
C GLU A 91 2.18 3.95 4.12
N LEU A 92 1.83 2.72 4.50
CA LEU A 92 0.99 1.86 3.67
C LEU A 92 -0.48 2.26 3.86
N TRP A 93 -1.10 2.77 2.81
CA TRP A 93 -2.51 3.14 2.83
C TRP A 93 -3.34 2.24 1.92
N PRO A 94 -4.13 1.31 2.49
CA PRO A 94 -5.08 0.53 1.70
C PRO A 94 -6.19 1.44 1.19
N TYR A 95 -6.54 1.31 -0.08
CA TYR A 95 -7.57 2.15 -0.67
C TYR A 95 -8.95 1.75 -0.13
N PRO A 96 -9.78 2.72 0.32
CA PRO A 96 -11.12 2.42 0.79
C PRO A 96 -11.94 1.66 -0.26
N MET A 97 -12.85 0.79 0.19
CA MET A 97 -13.73 -0.01 -0.67
C MET A 97 -13.02 -1.01 -1.61
N THR A 98 -11.71 -1.22 -1.42
CA THR A 98 -10.93 -2.20 -2.18
C THR A 98 -11.20 -3.61 -1.70
N ILE A 99 -11.46 -4.52 -2.63
CA ILE A 99 -11.55 -5.96 -2.34
C ILE A 99 -10.12 -6.51 -2.28
N LYS A 100 -9.78 -7.16 -1.15
CA LYS A 100 -8.42 -7.67 -0.90
C LYS A 100 -8.22 -9.04 -1.53
N PHE A 101 -7.81 -9.09 -2.79
CA PHE A 101 -7.44 -10.33 -3.47
C PHE A 101 -6.05 -10.85 -3.06
N LEU A 102 -5.13 -9.91 -2.85
CA LEU A 102 -3.78 -10.16 -2.37
C LEU A 102 -3.67 -9.69 -0.92
N ALA A 103 -2.97 -10.48 -0.09
CA ALA A 103 -2.73 -10.12 1.30
C ALA A 103 -1.85 -8.87 1.40
N GLU A 104 -2.36 -7.85 2.08
CA GLU A 104 -1.65 -6.63 2.44
C GLU A 104 -0.98 -6.89 3.79
N ARG A 105 0.32 -7.23 3.78
CA ARG A 105 1.05 -7.34 5.04
C ARG A 105 1.24 -5.93 5.59
N GLU A 106 0.95 -5.70 6.85
CA GLU A 106 1.46 -4.51 7.53
C GLU A 106 2.97 -4.64 7.68
N GLU A 107 3.66 -3.51 7.84
CA GLU A 107 5.04 -3.58 8.28
C GLU A 107 4.97 -4.28 9.64
N PRO A 108 5.84 -5.27 9.94
CA PRO A 108 5.89 -5.78 11.30
C PRO A 108 6.20 -4.58 12.18
N THR A 109 5.22 -4.08 12.92
CA THR A 109 5.42 -3.21 14.08
C THR A 109 6.03 -4.06 15.19
N GLY A 110 7.16 -4.70 14.90
CA GLY A 110 7.98 -5.39 15.86
C GLY A 110 8.96 -4.37 16.37
N HIS A 111 8.68 -3.81 17.56
CA HIS A 111 9.65 -3.34 18.54
C HIS A 111 11.10 -3.12 18.05
N TYR A 112 11.28 -2.22 17.08
CA TYR A 112 12.57 -1.65 16.71
C TYR A 112 12.49 -0.13 16.80
N GLY A 113 11.86 0.32 17.89
CA GLY A 113 12.04 1.64 18.47
C GLY A 113 13.12 1.66 19.56
N ALA A 114 13.87 0.57 19.75
CA ALA A 114 15.14 0.67 20.48
C ALA A 114 16.16 1.23 19.48
N ASN A 115 16.54 2.48 19.68
CA ASN A 115 17.77 3.01 19.12
C ASN A 115 18.88 2.00 19.49
N PRO A 116 19.85 1.67 18.63
CA PRO A 116 21.02 0.89 19.06
C PRO A 116 21.78 1.52 20.26
N GLY A 117 21.49 2.79 20.61
CA GLY A 117 21.91 3.42 21.86
C GLY A 117 21.06 3.10 23.12
N ASP A 118 19.89 2.51 22.96
CA ASP A 118 18.98 2.08 24.06
C ASP A 118 19.19 0.60 24.42
N ALA A 119 19.98 -0.13 23.62
CA ALA A 119 20.50 -1.42 24.02
C ALA A 119 21.53 -1.20 25.12
N VAL A 120 21.07 -1.14 26.37
CA VAL A 120 21.94 -1.30 27.54
C VAL A 120 22.73 -2.59 27.31
N ALA A 121 24.03 -2.46 27.10
CA ALA A 121 24.93 -3.58 26.91
C ALA A 121 24.78 -4.53 28.12
N PRO A 122 24.56 -5.84 27.91
CA PRO A 122 24.55 -6.80 29.00
C PRO A 122 25.99 -7.02 29.45
N GLY A 123 26.43 -6.17 30.36
CA GLY A 123 27.76 -6.25 30.95
C GLY A 123 28.05 -4.98 31.70
N GLU A 124 27.51 -4.85 32.91
CA GLU A 124 28.06 -4.17 34.10
C GLU A 124 27.00 -4.27 35.22
N ALA A 125 26.70 -5.49 35.68
CA ALA A 125 26.05 -5.70 36.97
C ALA A 125 26.95 -6.65 37.76
N GLY A 126 27.56 -6.10 38.82
CA GLY A 126 28.75 -6.58 39.49
C GLY A 126 28.68 -7.99 40.06
N ALA A 127 29.87 -8.59 40.15
CA ALA A 127 30.12 -9.78 40.95
C ALA A 127 29.69 -9.56 42.41
N PRO A 128 29.10 -10.56 43.08
CA PRO A 128 28.82 -10.47 44.51
C PRO A 128 30.14 -10.51 45.29
N ASP A 129 30.33 -9.46 46.09
CA ASP A 129 31.46 -9.27 47.00
C ASP A 129 31.39 -10.33 48.12
N ASP A 130 32.27 -11.32 48.02
CA ASP A 130 32.45 -12.37 49.03
C ASP A 130 33.27 -11.79 50.19
N GLN A 131 32.59 -11.13 51.13
CA GLN A 131 33.12 -10.77 52.44
C GLN A 131 32.01 -10.21 53.33
N GLN A 132 31.40 -11.06 54.16
CA GLN A 132 31.02 -10.82 55.57
C GLN A 132 30.05 -11.90 56.07
N ALA A 133 30.60 -12.97 56.63
CA ALA A 133 29.99 -13.68 57.75
C ALA A 133 31.13 -14.27 58.58
N GLY A 134 31.37 -13.66 59.74
CA GLY A 134 32.10 -14.29 60.84
C GLY A 134 31.20 -15.22 61.64
#